data_AF-Q9AXE8-F1
#
_entry.id   AF-Q9AXE8-F1
#
_cell.length_a   1.000
_cell.length_b   1.000
_cell.length_c   1.000
_cell.angle_alpha   90.00
_cell.angle_beta   90.00
_cell.angle_gamma   90.00
#
_symmetry.space_group_name_H-M   'P 1'
#
loop_
_entity.id
_entity.type
_entity.pdbx_description
1 polymer ?
#
loop_
_entity_poly.entity_id
_entity_poly.type
_entity_poly.pdbx_seq_one_letter_code
_entity_poly.pdbx_strand_id
1 'polypeptide(L)'
;PKGAVWGNIVWAHSTSKDLINWIPHDPAIYPSQQSDINGCWSGSATILSGEKPAIFYTGIDPHNRQVQNLALPKNLSDPYLREWVKSPKNPLMAPDAMNQINTSSFRDPTTAWLGPDKRWRVIIGSKINRKGLAILYRSKDFVHWIKAKHPLHSVKGTG
;
A
#
# COMPACT_ATOMS: atom_id res chain seq x y z
N PRO A 1 -10.49 6.18 -14.68
CA PRO A 1 -11.07 7.55 -14.66
C PRO A 1 -12.05 7.91 -15.81
N LYS A 2 -12.31 7.03 -16.79
CA LYS A 2 -13.09 7.36 -18.00
C LYS A 2 -14.38 6.53 -18.17
N GLY A 3 -14.92 5.97 -17.10
CA GLY A 3 -16.11 5.12 -17.17
C GLY A 3 -16.76 4.90 -15.80
N ALA A 4 -18.04 4.53 -15.81
CA ALA A 4 -18.84 4.20 -14.62
C ALA A 4 -18.74 2.73 -14.21
N VAL A 5 -17.72 2.01 -14.73
CA VAL A 5 -17.42 0.61 -14.43
C VAL A 5 -15.99 0.51 -13.91
N TRP A 6 -15.69 -0.58 -13.19
CA TRP A 6 -14.35 -0.82 -12.65
C TRP A 6 -13.31 -0.92 -13.78
N GLY A 7 -12.24 -0.13 -13.69
CA GLY A 7 -11.14 -0.14 -14.65
C GLY A 7 -10.33 1.16 -14.60
N ASN A 8 -9.07 1.10 -15.05
CA ASN A 8 -8.14 2.23 -15.05
C ASN A 8 -8.08 2.91 -13.66
N ILE A 9 -7.88 2.10 -12.61
CA ILE A 9 -7.98 2.52 -11.22
C ILE A 9 -6.80 3.43 -10.84
N VAL A 10 -7.14 4.55 -10.21
CA VAL A 10 -6.25 5.57 -9.64
C VAL A 10 -6.78 5.97 -8.28
N TRP A 11 -5.96 6.63 -7.47
CA TRP A 11 -6.40 7.27 -6.23
C TRP A 11 -6.80 8.70 -6.52
N ALA A 12 -8.11 8.94 -6.63
CA ALA A 12 -8.65 10.29 -6.55
C ALA A 12 -8.38 10.89 -5.15
N HIS A 13 -8.39 12.22 -5.03
CA HIS A 13 -8.05 12.89 -3.80
C HIS A 13 -9.02 14.05 -3.52
N SER A 14 -9.44 14.17 -2.26
CA SER A 14 -10.20 15.32 -1.76
C SER A 14 -9.83 15.58 -0.30
N THR A 15 -9.90 16.84 0.11
CA THR A 15 -9.59 17.26 1.48
C THR A 15 -10.79 17.91 2.14
N SER A 16 -10.91 17.77 3.45
CA SER A 16 -11.97 18.37 4.25
C SER A 16 -11.44 18.84 5.61
N LYS A 17 -12.11 19.83 6.19
CA LYS A 17 -11.87 20.29 7.57
C LYS A 17 -12.90 19.75 8.57
N ASP A 18 -14.00 19.20 8.07
CA ASP A 18 -15.16 18.75 8.87
C ASP A 18 -15.63 17.32 8.53
N LEU A 19 -14.98 16.68 7.55
CA LEU A 19 -15.32 15.37 6.98
C LEU A 19 -16.70 15.31 6.29
N ILE A 20 -17.33 16.47 6.05
CA ILE A 20 -18.64 16.62 5.40
C ILE A 20 -18.49 17.33 4.07
N ASN A 21 -17.82 18.49 4.06
CA ASN A 21 -17.59 19.31 2.88
C ASN A 21 -16.21 19.01 2.31
N TRP A 22 -16.15 18.62 1.03
CA TRP A 22 -14.93 18.11 0.40
C TRP A 22 -14.50 18.98 -0.78
N ILE A 23 -13.21 19.34 -0.80
CA ILE A 23 -12.58 20.06 -1.91
C ILE A 23 -11.86 19.01 -2.78
N PRO A 24 -12.22 18.87 -4.06
CA PRO A 24 -11.58 17.93 -4.97
C PRO A 24 -10.19 18.42 -5.38
N HIS A 25 -9.28 17.46 -5.61
CA HIS A 25 -7.95 17.66 -6.17
C HIS A 25 -7.71 16.69 -7.33
N ASP A 26 -6.63 16.89 -8.06
CA ASP A 26 -6.15 15.92 -9.05
C ASP A 26 -5.81 14.57 -8.38
N PRO A 27 -5.81 13.46 -9.16
CA PRO A 27 -5.44 12.15 -8.63
C PRO A 27 -4.04 12.14 -8.00
N ALA A 28 -3.96 11.72 -6.73
CA ALA A 28 -2.73 11.72 -5.96
C ALA A 28 -1.77 10.58 -6.38
N ILE A 29 -2.32 9.40 -6.70
CA ILE A 29 -1.55 8.21 -7.10
C ILE A 29 -2.19 7.61 -8.35
N TYR A 30 -1.42 7.51 -9.42
CA TYR A 30 -1.84 6.96 -10.72
C TYR A 30 -0.67 6.18 -11.35
N PRO A 31 -0.91 5.22 -12.26
CA PRO A 31 0.16 4.43 -12.88
C PRO A 31 1.27 5.31 -13.49
N SER A 32 2.50 5.13 -13.03
CA SER A 32 3.67 5.92 -13.49
C SER A 32 5.03 5.26 -13.25
N GLN A 33 5.08 4.10 -12.60
CA GLN A 33 6.29 3.29 -12.41
C GLN A 33 6.02 1.83 -12.76
N GLN A 34 7.06 1.05 -13.04
CA GLN A 34 6.92 -0.35 -13.42
C GLN A 34 6.09 -1.16 -12.41
N SER A 35 6.25 -0.88 -11.12
CA SER A 35 5.58 -1.60 -10.03
C SER A 35 4.09 -1.28 -9.88
N ASP A 36 3.53 -0.35 -10.66
CA ASP A 36 2.11 0.02 -10.64
C ASP A 36 1.54 0.32 -12.03
N ILE A 37 2.28 -0.02 -13.08
CA ILE A 37 1.99 0.39 -14.46
C ILE A 37 0.60 -0.08 -14.93
N ASN A 38 0.11 -1.20 -14.40
CA ASN A 38 -1.19 -1.77 -14.72
C ASN A 38 -2.29 -1.38 -13.73
N GLY A 39 -1.99 -0.61 -12.68
CA GLY A 39 -3.00 -0.11 -11.75
C GLY A 39 -2.44 0.27 -10.37
N CYS A 40 -3.09 1.26 -9.75
CA CYS A 40 -2.85 1.67 -8.37
C CYS A 40 -4.07 1.29 -7.51
N TRP A 41 -4.02 0.13 -6.86
CA TRP A 41 -5.08 -0.40 -6.01
C TRP A 41 -4.96 0.13 -4.57
N SER A 42 -5.86 -0.32 -3.69
CA SER A 42 -6.04 0.19 -2.33
C SER A 42 -4.80 0.06 -1.44
N GLY A 43 -4.88 0.73 -0.29
CA GLY A 43 -3.78 0.89 0.64
C GLY A 43 -4.18 1.81 1.79
N SER A 44 -3.19 2.21 2.59
CA SER A 44 -3.41 3.00 3.80
C SER A 44 -2.30 4.02 4.03
N ALA A 45 -2.65 5.11 4.70
CA ALA A 45 -1.68 6.09 5.19
C ALA A 45 -1.15 5.74 6.58
N THR A 46 0.10 6.06 6.85
CA THR A 46 0.76 5.99 8.16
C THR A 46 1.43 7.32 8.44
N ILE A 47 1.23 7.88 9.64
CA ILE A 47 1.96 9.07 10.08
C ILE A 47 3.26 8.62 10.77
N LEU A 48 4.40 8.95 10.18
CA LEU A 48 5.72 8.68 10.73
C LEU A 48 6.12 9.75 11.75
N SER A 49 7.20 9.49 12.49
CA SER A 49 7.79 10.47 13.42
C SER A 49 8.07 11.81 12.73
N GLY A 50 7.74 12.91 13.41
CA GLY A 50 7.84 14.27 12.86
C GLY A 50 6.73 14.63 11.87
N GLU A 51 5.54 14.04 12.04
CA GLU A 51 4.32 14.35 11.25
C GLU A 51 4.46 14.14 9.74
N LYS A 52 5.21 13.11 9.35
CA LYS A 52 5.45 12.79 7.93
C LYS A 52 4.50 11.68 7.48
N PRO A 53 3.44 11.98 6.72
CA PRO A 53 2.57 10.94 6.19
C PRO A 53 3.28 10.13 5.12
N ALA A 54 2.99 8.84 5.08
CA ALA A 54 3.48 7.89 4.09
C ALA A 54 2.33 6.96 3.68
N ILE A 55 2.20 6.67 2.40
CA ILE A 55 1.18 5.75 1.87
C ILE A 55 1.84 4.47 1.43
N PHE A 56 1.38 3.35 1.97
CA PHE A 56 1.54 2.05 1.33
C PHE A 56 0.30 1.76 0.49
N TYR A 57 0.51 1.29 -0.73
CA TYR A 57 -0.57 0.89 -1.63
C TYR A 57 -0.16 -0.31 -2.48
N THR A 58 -1.14 -1.04 -2.99
CA THR A 58 -0.89 -2.14 -3.93
C THR A 58 -0.79 -1.61 -5.36
N GLY A 59 0.32 -1.85 -6.02
CA GLY A 59 0.43 -1.69 -7.47
C GLY A 59 0.25 -3.00 -8.21
N ILE A 60 -0.14 -2.90 -9.47
CA ILE A 60 -0.15 -4.01 -10.42
C ILE A 60 1.03 -3.83 -11.36
N ASP A 61 1.97 -4.77 -11.29
CA ASP A 61 3.19 -4.77 -12.09
C ASP A 61 2.93 -5.24 -13.55
N PRO A 62 3.93 -5.24 -14.45
CA PRO A 62 3.75 -5.59 -15.86
C PRO A 62 3.34 -7.04 -16.08
N HIS A 63 3.58 -7.89 -15.08
CA HIS A 63 3.21 -9.31 -15.08
C HIS A 63 1.87 -9.55 -14.37
N ASN A 64 1.11 -8.49 -14.12
CA ASN A 64 -0.17 -8.52 -13.39
C ASN A 64 -0.07 -9.08 -11.96
N ARG A 65 1.10 -8.95 -11.33
CA ARG A 65 1.30 -9.34 -9.93
C ARG A 65 0.95 -8.16 -9.02
N GLN A 66 0.30 -8.47 -7.90
CA GLN A 66 0.04 -7.50 -6.84
C GLN A 66 1.32 -7.32 -6.01
N VAL A 67 1.81 -6.08 -5.92
CA VAL A 67 3.04 -5.70 -5.21
C VAL A 67 2.80 -4.47 -4.35
N GLN A 68 3.58 -4.26 -3.28
CA GLN A 68 3.35 -3.15 -2.35
C GLN A 68 4.37 -2.04 -2.55
N ASN A 69 3.85 -0.85 -2.79
CA ASN A 69 4.60 0.34 -3.14
C ASN A 69 4.49 1.40 -2.04
N LEU A 70 5.52 2.23 -1.90
CA LEU A 70 5.55 3.37 -1.01
C LEU A 70 5.46 4.67 -1.81
N ALA A 71 4.62 5.59 -1.35
CA ALA A 71 4.55 6.97 -1.79
C ALA A 71 4.65 7.93 -0.59
N LEU A 72 5.33 9.06 -0.81
CA LEU A 72 5.54 10.13 0.17
C LEU A 72 5.11 11.47 -0.44
N PRO A 73 4.63 12.45 0.34
CA PRO A 73 4.33 13.77 -0.19
C PRO A 73 5.57 14.41 -0.82
N LYS A 74 5.39 15.06 -1.97
CA LYS A 74 6.45 15.83 -2.62
C LYS A 74 6.81 17.09 -1.83
N ASN A 75 5.80 17.72 -1.23
CA ASN A 75 5.93 18.95 -0.45
C ASN A 75 5.15 18.81 0.86
N LEU A 76 5.86 18.67 1.99
CA LEU A 76 5.25 18.56 3.32
C LEU A 76 4.62 19.88 3.81
N SER A 77 5.00 21.01 3.23
CA SER A 77 4.41 22.31 3.56
C SER A 77 3.09 22.58 2.82
N ASP A 78 2.71 21.72 1.86
CA ASP A 78 1.39 21.81 1.21
C ASP A 78 0.34 21.18 2.14
N PRO A 79 -0.57 21.95 2.76
CA PRO A 79 -1.55 21.41 3.70
C PRO A 79 -2.55 20.46 3.04
N TYR A 80 -2.62 20.47 1.71
CA TYR A 80 -3.50 19.61 0.93
C TYR A 80 -2.80 18.37 0.39
N LEU A 81 -1.47 18.24 0.54
CA LEU A 81 -0.67 17.10 0.09
C LEU A 81 -1.03 16.64 -1.34
N ARG A 82 -1.09 17.58 -2.29
CA ARG A 82 -1.62 17.31 -3.64
C ARG A 82 -0.73 16.38 -4.45
N GLU A 83 0.59 16.57 -4.37
CA GLU A 83 1.56 15.80 -5.14
C GLU A 83 2.28 14.76 -4.27
N TRP A 84 2.38 13.53 -4.78
CA TRP A 84 3.06 12.41 -4.13
C TRP A 84 4.18 11.86 -5.02
N VAL A 85 5.32 11.56 -4.39
CA VAL A 85 6.48 10.93 -5.02
C VAL A 85 6.54 9.47 -4.59
N LYS A 86 6.62 8.58 -5.56
CA LYS A 86 6.79 7.14 -5.34
C LYS A 86 8.27 6.80 -5.15
N SER A 87 8.57 5.95 -4.18
CA SER A 87 9.95 5.50 -3.93
C SER A 87 10.57 4.85 -5.17
N PRO A 88 11.81 5.18 -5.56
CA PRO A 88 12.50 4.52 -6.67
C PRO A 88 12.86 3.05 -6.36
N LYS A 89 12.76 2.63 -5.09
CA LYS A 89 12.98 1.25 -4.67
C LYS A 89 11.73 0.37 -4.80
N ASN A 90 10.61 0.92 -5.27
CA ASN A 90 9.38 0.15 -5.42
C ASN A 90 9.54 -1.02 -6.42
N PRO A 91 8.88 -2.16 -6.17
CA PRO A 91 8.06 -2.45 -4.99
C PRO A 91 8.90 -2.80 -3.75
N LEU A 92 8.45 -2.39 -2.57
CA LEU A 92 9.15 -2.68 -1.30
C LEU A 92 8.81 -4.05 -0.73
N MET A 93 7.65 -4.61 -1.08
CA MET A 93 7.22 -5.95 -0.72
C MET A 93 6.55 -6.59 -1.94
N ALA A 94 7.08 -7.70 -2.42
CA ALA A 94 6.57 -8.39 -3.60
C ALA A 94 6.52 -9.91 -3.37
N PRO A 95 5.62 -10.63 -4.05
CA PRO A 95 5.67 -12.09 -4.12
C PRO A 95 6.92 -12.54 -4.88
N ASP A 96 7.59 -13.57 -4.38
CA ASP A 96 8.75 -14.19 -5.00
C ASP A 96 8.77 -15.72 -4.74
N ALA A 97 9.70 -16.42 -5.39
CA ALA A 97 9.83 -17.87 -5.27
C ALA A 97 10.15 -18.34 -3.83
N MET A 98 10.81 -17.50 -3.03
CA MET A 98 11.26 -17.83 -1.67
C MET A 98 10.15 -17.63 -0.64
N ASN A 99 9.28 -16.65 -0.85
CA ASN A 99 8.26 -16.25 0.12
C ASN A 99 6.90 -16.93 -0.07
N GLN A 100 6.69 -17.61 -1.21
CA GLN A 100 5.52 -18.43 -1.55
C GLN A 100 4.19 -17.68 -1.43
N ILE A 101 4.20 -16.36 -1.65
CA ILE A 101 2.99 -15.55 -1.66
C ILE A 101 2.28 -15.71 -3.00
N ASN A 102 0.95 -15.83 -2.98
CA ASN A 102 0.14 -15.86 -4.19
C ASN A 102 0.15 -14.49 -4.88
N THR A 103 0.65 -14.43 -6.11
CA THR A 103 0.81 -13.19 -6.88
C THR A 103 -0.48 -12.44 -7.17
N SER A 104 -1.60 -13.15 -7.23
CA SER A 104 -2.92 -12.61 -7.54
C SER A 104 -3.77 -12.40 -6.28
N SER A 105 -3.22 -12.65 -5.10
CA SER A 105 -3.90 -12.50 -3.81
C SER A 105 -2.91 -12.01 -2.75
N PHE A 106 -2.42 -10.78 -2.92
CA PHE A 106 -1.49 -10.11 -2.01
C PHE A 106 -1.63 -8.59 -2.11
N ARG A 107 -2.56 -8.00 -1.34
CA ARG A 107 -2.95 -6.60 -1.52
C ARG A 107 -3.50 -5.96 -0.24
N ASP A 108 -3.72 -4.66 -0.34
CA ASP A 108 -4.37 -3.83 0.67
C ASP A 108 -3.53 -3.72 1.96
N PRO A 109 -2.33 -3.11 1.90
CA PRO A 109 -1.49 -2.89 3.08
C PRO A 109 -2.20 -1.95 4.07
N THR A 110 -2.18 -2.32 5.34
CA THR A 110 -2.78 -1.51 6.42
C THR A 110 -1.91 -0.29 6.76
N THR A 111 -2.45 0.61 7.57
CA THR A 111 -1.62 1.53 8.36
C THR A 111 -0.62 0.70 9.16
N ALA A 112 0.65 1.10 9.12
CA ALA A 112 1.70 0.43 9.85
C ALA A 112 1.75 0.92 11.31
N TRP A 113 2.23 0.06 12.21
CA TRP A 113 2.41 0.40 13.63
C TRP A 113 3.82 0.09 14.10
N LEU A 114 4.33 0.91 15.02
CA LEU A 114 5.65 0.75 15.62
C LEU A 114 5.52 -0.08 16.91
N GLY A 115 6.22 -1.21 16.99
CA GLY A 115 6.25 -2.00 18.21
C GLY A 115 7.30 -1.53 19.22
N PRO A 116 7.26 -2.05 20.46
CA PRO A 116 8.18 -1.65 21.54
C PRO A 116 9.65 -1.99 21.24
N ASP A 117 9.91 -2.96 20.35
CA ASP A 117 11.23 -3.33 19.83
C ASP A 117 11.77 -2.35 18.76
N LYS A 118 11.13 -1.19 18.58
CA LYS A 118 11.46 -0.16 17.59
C LYS A 118 11.45 -0.70 16.15
N ARG A 119 10.53 -1.62 15.86
CA ARG A 119 10.31 -2.14 14.50
C ARG A 119 8.89 -1.82 14.02
N TRP A 120 8.78 -1.34 12.81
CA TRP A 120 7.50 -1.19 12.14
C TRP A 120 6.92 -2.55 11.77
N ARG A 121 5.60 -2.62 11.74
CA ARG A 121 4.80 -3.77 11.34
C ARG A 121 3.69 -3.30 10.42
N VAL A 122 3.43 -4.09 9.39
CA VAL A 122 2.30 -3.90 8.48
C VAL A 122 1.75 -5.27 8.12
N ILE A 123 0.43 -5.36 7.95
CA ILE A 123 -0.20 -6.57 7.40
C ILE A 123 -0.76 -6.31 6.02
N ILE A 124 -0.73 -7.35 5.19
CA ILE A 124 -1.25 -7.34 3.83
C ILE A 124 -2.19 -8.54 3.70
N GLY A 125 -3.36 -8.31 3.12
CA GLY A 125 -4.35 -9.34 2.87
C GLY A 125 -3.85 -10.34 1.84
N SER A 126 -4.01 -11.63 2.14
CA SER A 126 -3.61 -12.71 1.23
C SER A 126 -4.41 -13.98 1.50
N LYS A 127 -4.15 -15.02 0.70
CA LYS A 127 -4.67 -16.37 0.92
C LYS A 127 -3.75 -17.46 0.40
N ILE A 128 -3.89 -18.64 0.98
CA ILE A 128 -3.40 -19.91 0.43
C ILE A 128 -4.61 -20.84 0.33
N ASN A 129 -4.97 -21.28 -0.87
CA ASN A 129 -6.20 -22.01 -1.13
C ASN A 129 -7.41 -21.24 -0.55
N ARG A 130 -8.21 -21.87 0.32
CA ARG A 130 -9.34 -21.23 1.03
C ARG A 130 -8.99 -20.64 2.40
N LYS A 131 -7.69 -20.55 2.74
CA LYS A 131 -7.23 -20.02 4.03
C LYS A 131 -6.85 -18.54 3.86
N GLY A 132 -7.63 -17.64 4.47
CA GLY A 132 -7.32 -16.22 4.53
C GLY A 132 -6.14 -15.95 5.46
N LEU A 133 -5.29 -14.99 5.09
CA LEU A 133 -4.05 -14.64 5.77
C LEU A 133 -3.94 -13.12 5.97
N ALA A 134 -3.47 -12.72 7.13
CA ALA A 134 -2.91 -11.40 7.37
C ALA A 134 -1.38 -11.52 7.38
N ILE A 135 -0.74 -11.42 6.21
CA ILE A 135 0.71 -11.60 6.09
C ILE A 135 1.41 -10.43 6.77
N LEU A 136 2.23 -10.73 7.78
CA LEU A 136 2.96 -9.74 8.56
C LEU A 136 4.33 -9.46 7.95
N TYR A 137 4.67 -8.19 7.76
CA TYR A 137 6.01 -7.71 7.45
C TYR A 137 6.56 -6.85 8.60
N ARG A 138 7.88 -6.81 8.74
CA ARG A 138 8.59 -6.00 9.74
C ARG A 138 9.71 -5.18 9.09
N SER A 139 9.91 -3.95 9.56
CA SER A 139 10.98 -3.06 9.10
C SER A 139 11.58 -2.26 10.24
N LYS A 140 12.84 -1.84 10.11
CA LYS A 140 13.46 -0.86 11.04
C LYS A 140 13.36 0.58 10.51
N ASP A 141 13.36 0.75 9.19
CA ASP A 141 13.56 2.03 8.51
C ASP A 141 12.40 2.42 7.58
N PHE A 142 11.31 1.64 7.59
CA PHE A 142 10.12 1.82 6.76
C PHE A 142 10.33 1.57 5.26
N VAL A 143 11.55 1.23 4.83
CA VAL A 143 11.91 1.03 3.43
C VAL A 143 12.27 -0.44 3.16
N HIS A 144 13.06 -1.07 4.03
CA HIS A 144 13.43 -2.47 3.88
C HIS A 144 12.51 -3.33 4.76
N TRP A 145 11.71 -4.18 4.13
CA TRP A 145 10.68 -4.98 4.79
C TRP A 145 11.01 -6.47 4.69
N ILE A 146 10.90 -7.16 5.82
CA ILE A 146 11.14 -8.59 5.93
C ILE A 146 9.82 -9.27 6.32
N LYS A 147 9.37 -10.23 5.52
CA LYS A 147 8.20 -11.06 5.82
C LYS A 147 8.47 -11.85 7.11
N ALA A 148 7.53 -11.83 8.04
CA ALA A 148 7.59 -12.69 9.22
C ALA A 148 7.39 -14.16 8.85
N LYS A 149 7.95 -15.07 9.65
CA LYS A 149 7.82 -16.53 9.45
C LYS A 149 6.37 -17.00 9.47
N HIS A 150 5.55 -16.39 10.33
CA HIS A 150 4.11 -16.68 10.47
C HIS A 150 3.30 -15.41 10.18
N PRO A 151 2.09 -15.53 9.59
CA PRO A 151 1.17 -14.41 9.48
C PRO A 151 0.77 -13.91 10.87
N LEU A 152 0.30 -12.66 10.96
CA LEU A 152 -0.26 -12.15 12.21
C LEU A 152 -1.49 -12.96 12.61
N HIS A 153 -2.32 -13.31 11.64
CA HIS A 153 -3.51 -14.12 11.83
C HIS A 153 -3.85 -14.90 10.57
N SER A 154 -4.60 -16.00 10.73
CA SER A 154 -5.12 -16.77 9.59
C SER A 154 -6.33 -17.62 9.97
N VAL A 155 -7.27 -17.77 9.05
CA VAL A 155 -8.52 -18.53 9.27
C VAL A 155 -8.81 -19.40 8.05
N LYS A 156 -9.25 -20.64 8.26
CA LYS A 156 -9.69 -21.53 7.18
C LYS A 156 -11.10 -21.14 6.71
N GLY A 157 -11.35 -21.20 5.41
CA GLY A 157 -12.67 -20.95 4.82
C GLY A 157 -13.01 -19.49 4.56
N THR A 158 -12.05 -18.57 4.69
CA THR A 158 -12.26 -17.12 4.57
C THR A 158 -11.51 -16.46 3.41
N GLY A 159 -10.78 -17.25 2.59
CA GLY A 159 -10.01 -16.77 1.43
C GLY A 159 -10.63 -17.14 0.09
#